data_AF-A0A948JNK8-F1
#
_entry.id   AF-A0A948JNK8-F1
#
_cell.length_a   1.000
_cell.length_b   1.000
_cell.length_c   1.000
_cell.angle_alpha   90.00
_cell.angle_beta   90.00
_cell.angle_gamma   90.00
#
_symmetry.space_group_name_H-M   'P 1'
#
loop_
_entity.id
_entity.type
_entity.pdbx_description
1 polymer ?
#
loop_
_entity_poly.entity_id
_entity_poly.type
_entity_poly.pdbx_seq_one_letter_code
_entity_poly.pdbx_strand_id
1 'polypeptide(L)'
;LGFKKYFTQQNSDLREPIFFYPIPTGGPLYQIFLNTNDAWGARTIIETAFKLTGAQTVYYVVNHYWWQAQQIIVNAKREAVDWWVINDRVWVFKYEKK
;
A
#
# COMPACT_ATOMS: atom_id res chain seq x y z
N LEU A 1 -2.33 -19.12 0.12
CA LEU A 1 -3.60 -19.17 -0.64
C LEU A 1 -4.71 -18.58 0.22
N GLY A 2 -5.09 -17.33 -0.06
CA GLY A 2 -6.08 -16.57 0.70
C GLY A 2 -7.50 -16.96 0.28
N PHE A 3 -8.26 -17.53 1.20
CA PHE A 3 -9.65 -17.90 0.95
C PHE A 3 -10.59 -16.76 1.31
N LYS A 4 -11.59 -16.53 0.45
CA LYS A 4 -12.76 -15.69 0.75
C LYS A 4 -13.50 -16.32 1.95
N LYS A 5 -13.46 -15.68 3.12
CA LYS A 5 -14.26 -16.10 4.28
C LYS A 5 -15.46 -15.18 4.40
N TYR A 6 -16.65 -15.76 4.49
CA TYR A 6 -17.86 -15.03 4.84
C TYR A 6 -18.32 -15.47 6.22
N PHE A 7 -18.75 -14.53 7.05
CA PHE A 7 -19.27 -14.79 8.40
C PHE A 7 -20.72 -14.36 8.48
N THR A 8 -21.58 -15.25 8.97
CA THR A 8 -22.98 -14.91 9.27
C THR A 8 -23.03 -14.07 10.54
N GLN A 9 -23.70 -12.93 10.49
CA GLN A 9 -23.94 -12.12 11.70
C GLN A 9 -24.82 -12.90 12.68
N GLN A 10 -24.39 -12.99 13.94
CA GLN A 10 -25.17 -13.69 14.98
C GLN A 10 -26.22 -12.80 15.67
N ASN A 11 -26.13 -11.47 15.53
CA ASN A 11 -26.94 -10.50 16.28
C ASN A 11 -27.87 -9.63 15.39
N SER A 12 -28.19 -10.10 14.19
CA SER A 12 -29.03 -9.38 13.23
C SER A 12 -30.11 -10.32 12.70
N ASP A 13 -31.37 -9.88 12.70
CA ASP A 13 -32.47 -10.60 12.05
C ASP A 13 -32.25 -10.77 10.54
N LEU A 14 -31.35 -9.96 9.96
CA LEU A 14 -30.83 -10.10 8.61
C LEU A 14 -29.65 -11.08 8.61
N ARG A 15 -29.84 -12.26 8.01
CA ARG A 15 -28.83 -13.32 7.87
C ARG A 15 -27.81 -13.03 6.76
N GLU A 16 -27.42 -11.78 6.59
CA GLU A 16 -26.51 -11.40 5.51
C GLU A 16 -25.06 -11.81 5.83
N PRO A 17 -24.35 -12.44 4.87
CA PRO A 17 -22.97 -12.84 5.06
C PRO A 17 -22.03 -11.62 4.99
N ILE A 18 -21.25 -11.37 6.05
CA ILE A 18 -20.17 -10.39 6.03
C ILE A 18 -18.97 -10.99 5.32
N PHE A 19 -18.44 -10.30 4.31
CA PHE A 19 -17.17 -10.66 3.70
C PHE A 19 -15.99 -10.28 4.59
N PHE A 20 -15.22 -11.28 5.05
CA PHE A 20 -13.95 -11.07 5.72
C PHE A 20 -12.82 -11.03 4.72
N TYR A 21 -12.31 -9.82 4.53
CA TYR A 21 -11.09 -9.56 3.80
C TYR A 21 -9.95 -9.35 4.80
N PRO A 22 -9.11 -10.36 5.07
CA PRO A 22 -7.92 -10.13 5.86
C PRO A 22 -7.02 -9.18 5.06
N ILE A 23 -6.95 -7.91 5.47
CA ILE A 23 -5.84 -7.07 5.05
C ILE A 23 -4.60 -7.75 5.65
N PRO A 24 -3.61 -8.17 4.85
CA PRO A 24 -2.43 -8.88 5.35
C PRO A 24 -1.50 -7.91 6.10
N THR A 25 -1.99 -7.32 7.19
CA THR A 25 -1.34 -6.28 8.00
C THR A 25 -0.18 -6.77 8.85
N GLY A 26 0.31 -8.00 8.61
CA GLY A 26 1.47 -8.58 9.28
C GLY A 26 2.49 -9.20 8.33
N GLY A 27 2.27 -9.12 7.01
CA GLY A 27 3.21 -9.65 6.03
C GLY A 27 4.44 -8.74 5.86
N PRO A 28 5.60 -9.28 5.44
CA PRO A 28 6.81 -8.48 5.23
C PRO A 28 6.60 -7.28 4.29
N LEU A 29 5.78 -7.42 3.24
CA LEU A 29 5.43 -6.29 2.36
C LEU A 29 4.64 -5.18 3.05
N TYR A 30 3.76 -5.53 4.00
CA TYR A 30 3.01 -4.54 4.76
C TYR A 30 3.94 -3.76 5.70
N GLN A 31 4.91 -4.43 6.33
CA GLN A 31 5.90 -3.74 7.15
C GLN A 31 6.75 -2.78 6.31
N ILE A 32 7.14 -3.17 5.09
CA ILE A 32 7.86 -2.29 4.16
C ILE A 32 6.99 -1.07 3.80
N PHE A 33 5.69 -1.25 3.56
CA PHE A 33 4.77 -0.16 3.33
C PHE A 33 4.70 0.82 4.53
N LEU A 34 4.56 0.31 5.76
CA LEU A 34 4.56 1.14 6.97
C LEU A 34 5.87 1.93 7.10
N ASN A 35 7.01 1.25 6.96
CA ASN A 35 8.33 1.88 7.03
C ASN A 35 8.51 2.94 5.92
N THR A 36 7.91 2.73 4.74
CA THR A 36 7.94 3.70 3.64
C THR A 36 7.18 4.96 4.03
N ASN A 37 6.01 4.83 4.67
CA ASN A 37 5.24 5.98 5.18
C ASN A 37 6.01 6.72 6.27
N ASP A 38 6.60 6.00 7.23
CA ASP A 38 7.37 6.57 8.34
C ASP A 38 8.64 7.28 7.85
N ALA A 39 9.27 6.77 6.79
CA ALA A 39 10.43 7.37 6.13
C ALA A 39 10.03 8.38 5.03
N TRP A 40 8.81 8.89 5.05
CA TRP A 40 8.29 9.88 4.11
C TRP A 40 8.49 9.55 2.62
N GLY A 41 8.27 8.30 2.22
CA GLY A 41 8.34 7.87 0.82
C GLY A 41 9.72 7.47 0.32
N ALA A 42 10.72 7.30 1.21
CA ALA A 42 12.10 7.04 0.83
C ALA A 42 12.30 5.75 0.00
N ARG A 43 13.03 5.88 -1.11
CA ARG A 43 13.37 4.83 -2.08
C ARG A 43 14.20 3.73 -1.45
N THR A 44 15.05 4.07 -0.49
CA THR A 44 15.87 3.08 0.24
C THR A 44 14.99 2.01 0.91
N ILE A 45 13.78 2.37 1.36
CA ILE A 45 12.81 1.41 1.90
C ILE A 45 12.14 0.63 0.77
N ILE A 46 11.76 1.27 -0.34
CA ILE A 46 11.21 0.59 -1.52
C ILE A 46 12.19 -0.46 -2.09
N GLU A 47 13.49 -0.22 -2.01
CA GLU A 47 14.52 -1.18 -2.45
C GLU A 47 14.46 -2.51 -1.68
N THR A 48 13.96 -2.50 -0.45
CA THR A 48 13.72 -3.73 0.31
C THR A 48 12.56 -4.54 -0.26
N ALA A 49 11.56 -3.91 -0.89
CA ALA A 49 10.47 -4.61 -1.59
C ALA A 49 10.99 -5.33 -2.85
N PHE A 50 11.90 -4.72 -3.61
CA PHE A 50 12.55 -5.40 -4.74
C PHE A 50 13.33 -6.64 -4.29
N LYS A 51 14.09 -6.53 -3.19
CA LYS A 51 14.86 -7.65 -2.63
C LYS A 51 13.95 -8.77 -2.13
N LEU A 52 12.87 -8.43 -1.45
CA LEU A 52 11.92 -9.39 -0.90
C LEU A 52 11.17 -10.17 -1.98
N THR A 53 10.77 -9.51 -3.07
CA THR A 53 9.85 -10.07 -4.05
C THR A 53 10.52 -10.55 -5.34
N GLY A 54 11.73 -10.07 -5.63
CA GLY A 54 12.37 -10.26 -6.94
C GLY A 54 11.70 -9.47 -8.08
N ALA A 55 10.72 -8.62 -7.79
CA ALA A 55 10.04 -7.81 -8.79
C ALA A 55 10.99 -6.82 -9.47
N GLN A 56 10.71 -6.51 -10.73
CA GLN A 56 11.42 -5.46 -11.48
C GLN A 56 10.76 -4.08 -11.34
N THR A 57 9.48 -4.07 -10.91
CA THR A 57 8.68 -2.85 -10.77
C THR A 57 7.90 -2.92 -9.47
N VAL A 58 7.92 -1.83 -8.70
CA VAL A 58 7.15 -1.65 -7.47
C VAL A 58 6.33 -0.38 -7.60
N TYR A 59 5.05 -0.46 -7.23
CA TYR A 59 4.17 0.68 -7.14
C TYR A 59 3.91 1.00 -5.67
N TYR A 60 4.17 2.25 -5.30
CA TYR A 60 3.82 2.80 -4.00
C TYR A 60 2.66 3.77 -4.18
N VAL A 61 1.58 3.57 -3.41
CA VAL A 61 0.33 4.32 -3.58
C VAL A 61 0.08 5.12 -2.31
N VAL A 62 -0.21 6.41 -2.46
CA VAL A 62 -0.41 7.35 -1.35
C VAL A 62 -1.74 8.07 -1.53
N ASN A 63 -2.56 8.02 -0.49
CA ASN A 63 -3.83 8.76 -0.45
C ASN A 63 -3.64 10.13 0.22
N HIS A 64 -4.30 11.17 -0.29
CA HIS A 64 -4.20 12.53 0.25
C HIS A 64 -4.56 12.65 1.74
N TYR A 65 -5.43 11.79 2.25
CA TYR A 65 -5.92 11.84 3.63
C TYR A 65 -4.98 11.17 4.63
N TRP A 66 -3.88 10.57 4.19
CA TRP A 66 -2.91 9.94 5.09
C TRP A 66 -2.10 10.97 5.86
N TRP A 67 -1.67 10.58 7.06
CA TRP A 67 -0.75 11.37 7.86
C TRP A 67 0.51 11.71 7.05
N GLN A 68 0.90 12.99 7.06
CA GLN A 68 2.05 13.51 6.30
C GLN A 68 2.02 13.23 4.79
N ALA A 69 0.85 12.99 4.19
CA ALA A 69 0.72 12.67 2.76
C ALA A 69 1.42 13.67 1.85
N GLN A 70 1.35 14.97 2.14
CA GLN A 70 2.03 15.99 1.34
C GLN A 70 3.55 15.82 1.33
N GLN A 71 4.17 15.56 2.48
CA GLN A 71 5.61 15.34 2.58
C GLN A 71 6.02 14.06 1.83
N ILE A 72 5.26 12.97 2.04
CA ILE A 72 5.44 11.70 1.34
C ILE A 72 5.37 11.91 -0.18
N ILE A 73 4.34 12.61 -0.67
CA ILE A 73 4.14 12.87 -2.10
C ILE A 73 5.31 13.67 -2.67
N VAL A 74 5.74 14.74 -1.99
CA VAL A 74 6.85 15.59 -2.46
C VAL A 74 8.15 14.78 -2.57
N ASN A 75 8.44 13.95 -1.59
CA ASN A 75 9.66 13.13 -1.59
C ASN A 75 9.57 12.00 -2.64
N ALA A 76 8.47 11.24 -2.66
CA ALA A 76 8.28 10.15 -3.59
C ALA A 76 8.33 10.62 -5.06
N LYS A 77 7.79 11.81 -5.38
CA LYS A 77 7.94 12.43 -6.72
C LYS A 77 9.39 12.64 -7.16
N ARG A 78 10.31 12.88 -6.22
CA ARG A 78 11.73 13.12 -6.52
C ARG A 78 12.51 11.82 -6.76
N GLU A 79 12.02 10.70 -6.24
CA GLU A 79 12.77 9.44 -6.20
C GLU A 79 12.20 8.33 -7.10
N ALA A 80 10.91 8.42 -7.41
CA ALA A 80 10.23 7.55 -8.35
C ALA A 80 10.70 7.83 -9.79
N VAL A 81 10.64 6.82 -10.66
CA VAL A 81 10.97 7.00 -12.08
C VAL A 81 9.80 7.61 -12.86
N ASP A 82 8.57 7.43 -12.36
CA ASP A 82 7.36 8.00 -12.92
C ASP A 82 6.25 8.07 -11.85
N TRP A 83 5.26 8.94 -12.03
CA TRP A 83 4.10 9.04 -11.14
C TRP A 83 2.89 9.65 -11.85
N TRP A 84 1.69 9.26 -11.39
CA TRP A 84 0.44 9.86 -11.84
C TRP A 84 -0.56 9.99 -10.68
N VAL A 85 -1.65 10.70 -10.95
CA VAL A 85 -2.69 10.98 -9.97
C VAL A 85 -4.02 10.41 -10.46
N ILE A 86 -4.77 9.79 -9.56
CA ILE A 86 -6.12 9.30 -9.80
C ILE A 86 -7.10 10.17 -9.01
N ASN A 87 -8.05 10.79 -9.71
CA ASN A 87 -9.11 11.64 -9.15
C ASN A 87 -8.59 12.75 -8.20
N ASP A 88 -7.41 13.31 -8.48
CA ASP A 88 -6.76 14.35 -7.67
C ASP A 88 -6.57 14.00 -6.18
N ARG A 89 -6.64 12.71 -5.83
CA ARG A 89 -6.70 12.24 -4.44
C ARG A 89 -5.79 11.07 -4.11
N VAL A 90 -5.34 10.34 -5.13
CA VAL A 90 -4.46 9.18 -4.99
C VAL A 90 -3.24 9.38 -5.89
N TRP A 91 -2.05 9.33 -5.31
CA TRP A 91 -0.79 9.36 -6.05
C TRP A 91 -0.25 7.95 -6.18
N VAL A 92 0.17 7.60 -7.39
CA VAL A 92 0.83 6.33 -7.67
C VAL A 92 2.24 6.62 -8.13
N PHE A 93 3.21 6.02 -7.46
CA PHE A 93 4.64 6.19 -7.72
C PHE A 93 5.21 4.88 -8.25
N LYS A 94 5.81 4.93 -9.44
CA LYS A 94 6.47 3.80 -10.08
C LYS A 94 7.96 3.81 -9.75
N TYR A 95 8.46 2.69 -9.27
CA TYR A 95 9.88 2.44 -9.08
C TYR A 95 10.29 1.26 -9.94
N GLU A 96 11.46 1.36 -10.55
CA GLU A 96 12.11 0.26 -11.27
C GLU A 96 13.39 -0.14 -10.55
N LYS A 97 13.69 -1.44 -10.59
CA LYS A 97 14.94 -1.99 -10.09
C LYS A 97 16.09 -1.42 -10.91
N LYS A 98 17.12 -0.90 -10.24
CA LYS A 98 18.35 -0.43 -10.89
C LYS A 98 19.16 -1.61 -11.43
#